data_AF-A0A9J6G507-F1
#
_entry.id   AF-A0A9J6G507-F1
#
_cell.length_a   1.000
_cell.length_b   1.000
_cell.length_c   1.000
_cell.angle_alpha   90.00
_cell.angle_beta   90.00
_cell.angle_gamma   90.00
#
_symmetry.space_group_name_H-M   'P 1'
#
loop_
_entity.id
_entity.type
_entity.pdbx_description
1 polymer ?
#
loop_
_entity_poly.entity_id
_entity_poly.type
_entity_poly.pdbx_seq_one_letter_code
_entity_poly.pdbx_strand_id
1 'polypeptide(L)'
;MVNQSGCLTLSEKFNYLLLFLKGAAASAVSDLQNPEACYKDAIGILKRPFGDKTRLEHEYFATLRMLNPIKTSSDTVELRKLYYYVLVNIRGIETLGLKKSSFSSMLCDILLRALPHDIVVQYHCTCAAQVTAQRTDASQEETDVDRLLPFFGIELASLEKSNFKTSNCQKHIPGHIEGKGFYFCDHKTHRPYCTTTPTRWPSAAPFVSRCNT
;
A
#
# COMPACT_ATOMS: atom_id res chain seq x y z
N MET A 1 -4.25 29.09 4.73
CA MET A 1 -4.54 30.25 3.84
C MET A 1 -4.89 31.51 4.65
N VAL A 2 -3.99 32.00 5.53
CA VAL A 2 -4.21 33.25 6.30
C VAL A 2 -3.06 34.25 6.17
N ASN A 3 -1.86 33.80 5.78
CA ASN A 3 -0.71 34.67 5.58
C ASN A 3 -0.84 35.63 4.38
N GLN A 4 -1.79 35.38 3.48
CA GLN A 4 -2.05 36.18 2.27
C GLN A 4 -3.31 37.07 2.35
N SER A 5 -4.06 37.00 3.45
CA SER A 5 -5.24 37.85 3.63
C SER A 5 -4.78 39.29 3.82
N GLY A 6 -5.03 40.13 2.81
CA GLY A 6 -4.66 41.55 2.81
C GLY A 6 -5.44 42.40 3.82
N CYS A 7 -6.42 41.84 4.52
CA CYS A 7 -7.30 42.58 5.44
C CYS A 7 -6.98 42.37 6.94
N LEU A 8 -6.01 41.54 7.31
CA LEU A 8 -5.69 41.26 8.72
C LEU A 8 -4.45 42.04 9.17
N THR A 9 -4.55 42.64 10.35
CA THR A 9 -3.43 43.29 11.05
C THR A 9 -2.37 42.26 11.48
N LEU A 10 -1.15 42.71 11.78
CA LEU A 10 -0.08 41.82 12.24
C LEU A 10 -0.42 41.16 13.58
N SER A 11 -1.11 41.88 14.47
CA SER A 11 -1.59 41.35 15.76
C SER A 11 -2.58 40.20 15.56
N GLU A 12 -3.56 40.37 14.67
CA GLU A 12 -4.54 39.33 14.36
C GLU A 12 -3.88 38.11 13.72
N LYS A 13 -2.90 38.32 12.83
CA LYS A 13 -2.11 37.21 12.24
C LYS A 13 -1.30 36.46 13.29
N PHE A 14 -0.76 37.16 14.28
CA PHE A 14 -0.02 36.54 15.38
C PHE A 14 -0.93 35.75 16.32
N ASN A 15 -2.07 36.32 16.73
CA ASN A 15 -3.06 35.60 17.54
C ASN A 15 -3.60 34.39 16.80
N TYR A 16 -3.87 34.52 15.50
CA TYR A 16 -4.25 33.39 14.67
C TYR A 16 -3.14 32.33 14.66
N LEU A 17 -1.88 32.71 14.45
CA LEU A 17 -0.76 31.78 14.49
C LEU A 17 -0.70 31.00 15.82
N LEU A 18 -0.82 31.67 16.97
CA LEU A 18 -0.80 31.03 18.29
C LEU A 18 -1.88 29.96 18.46
N LEU A 19 -3.08 30.15 17.89
CA LEU A 19 -4.16 29.15 17.95
C LEU A 19 -3.84 27.84 17.21
N PHE A 20 -2.93 27.87 16.23
CA PHE A 20 -2.51 26.67 15.48
C PHE A 20 -1.25 26.02 16.04
N LEU A 21 -0.44 26.75 16.81
CA LEU A 21 0.74 26.19 17.43
C LEU A 21 0.37 25.30 18.61
N LYS A 22 1.08 24.17 18.74
CA LYS A 22 0.90 23.22 19.84
C LYS A 22 2.27 22.77 20.37
N GLY A 23 2.32 22.40 21.65
CA GLY A 23 3.50 21.82 22.28
C GLY A 23 4.74 22.71 22.23
N ALA A 24 5.86 22.14 21.78
CA ALA A 24 7.16 22.82 21.72
C ALA A 24 7.16 24.07 20.81
N ALA A 25 6.38 24.06 19.73
CA ALA A 25 6.29 25.21 18.83
C ALA A 25 5.55 26.40 19.47
N ALA A 26 4.52 26.14 20.27
CA ALA A 26 3.82 27.18 21.03
C ALA A 26 4.73 27.74 22.15
N SER A 27 5.45 26.86 22.84
CA SER A 27 6.37 27.24 23.92
C SER A 27 7.55 28.09 23.42
N ALA A 28 8.00 27.86 22.18
CA ALA A 28 9.08 28.65 21.57
C ALA A 28 8.66 30.09 21.22
N VAL A 29 7.36 30.34 21.09
CA VAL A 29 6.80 31.62 20.63
C VAL A 29 6.09 32.37 21.78
N SER A 30 5.79 31.70 22.89
CA SER A 30 5.14 32.29 24.07
C SER A 30 5.94 33.40 24.74
N ASP A 31 7.26 33.42 24.55
CA ASP A 31 8.15 34.41 25.17
C ASP A 31 8.14 35.77 24.45
N LEU A 32 7.46 35.87 23.30
CA LEU A 32 7.36 37.11 22.53
C LEU A 32 6.29 38.03 23.15
N GLN A 33 6.75 39.12 23.77
CA GLN A 33 5.90 40.07 24.50
C GLN A 33 5.08 41.01 23.60
N ASN A 34 5.45 41.19 22.32
CA ASN A 34 4.76 42.12 21.41
C ASN A 34 4.27 41.43 20.11
N PRO A 35 2.96 41.17 19.96
CA PRO A 35 2.41 40.41 18.84
C PRO A 35 2.55 41.10 17.47
N GLU A 36 2.52 42.44 17.42
CA GLU A 36 2.60 43.18 16.14
C GLU A 36 4.03 43.29 15.60
N ALA A 37 4.98 43.61 16.48
CA ALA A 37 6.38 43.77 16.09
C ALA A 37 7.07 42.42 15.85
N CYS A 38 6.70 41.39 16.62
CA CYS A 38 7.41 40.12 16.63
C CYS A 38 6.80 39.04 15.70
N TYR A 39 5.78 39.34 14.89
CA TYR A 39 5.22 38.33 13.97
C TYR A 39 6.27 37.76 13.01
N LYS A 40 7.15 38.61 12.45
CA LYS A 40 8.24 38.17 11.57
C LYS A 40 9.26 37.31 12.31
N ASP A 41 9.58 37.69 13.54
CA ASP A 41 10.52 36.96 14.41
C ASP A 41 9.95 35.60 14.82
N ALA A 42 8.64 35.54 15.15
CA ALA A 42 7.93 34.29 15.43
C ALA A 42 8.01 33.32 14.25
N ILE A 43 7.80 33.79 13.02
CA ILE A 43 7.96 32.95 11.82
C ILE A 43 9.42 32.48 11.67
N GLY A 44 10.40 33.34 11.97
CA GLY A 44 11.82 32.97 11.97
C GLY A 44 12.16 31.89 13.01
N ILE A 45 11.66 32.05 14.24
CA ILE A 45 11.82 31.11 15.35
C ILE A 45 11.15 29.77 15.02
N LEU A 46 10.00 29.77 14.32
CA LEU A 46 9.33 28.53 13.92
C LEU A 46 10.03 27.84 12.74
N LYS A 47 10.49 28.60 11.74
CA LYS A 47 11.13 28.04 10.56
C LYS A 47 12.47 27.38 10.86
N ARG A 48 13.25 27.93 11.80
CA ARG A 48 14.59 27.39 12.13
C ARG A 48 14.55 25.91 12.60
N PRO A 49 13.77 25.53 13.62
CA PRO A 49 13.69 24.16 14.10
C PRO A 49 12.60 23.32 13.41
N PHE A 50 11.48 23.90 12.96
CA PHE A 50 10.35 23.12 12.41
C PHE A 50 10.24 23.15 10.88
N GLY A 51 11.00 24.03 10.22
CA GLY A 51 11.01 24.15 8.75
C GLY A 51 12.15 23.40 8.07
N ASP A 52 12.99 22.69 8.82
CA ASP A 52 14.10 21.91 8.28
C ASP A 52 13.57 20.67 7.54
N LYS A 53 13.58 20.75 6.21
CA LYS A 53 13.13 19.68 5.32
C LYS A 53 13.95 18.40 5.51
N THR A 54 15.26 18.52 5.72
CA THR A 54 16.14 17.36 5.85
C THR A 54 15.80 16.55 7.10
N ARG A 55 15.53 17.25 8.21
CA ARG A 55 15.08 16.61 9.45
C ARG A 55 13.73 15.92 9.28
N LEU A 56 12.78 16.57 8.60
CA LEU A 56 11.46 15.99 8.32
C LEU A 56 11.54 14.76 7.42
N GLU A 57 12.36 14.80 6.36
CA GLU A 57 12.63 13.66 5.48
C GLU A 57 13.17 12.46 6.28
N HIS A 58 14.16 12.70 7.14
CA HIS A 58 14.76 11.67 7.98
C HIS A 58 13.74 11.05 8.93
N GLU A 59 12.85 11.86 9.51
CA GLU A 59 11.77 11.41 10.39
C GLU A 59 10.75 10.55 9.64
N TYR A 60 10.28 10.98 8.45
CA TYR A 60 9.41 10.16 7.60
C TYR A 60 10.06 8.82 7.24
N PHE A 61 11.35 8.81 6.87
CA PHE A 61 12.06 7.56 6.56
C PHE A 61 12.32 6.68 7.78
N ALA A 62 12.56 7.25 8.96
CA ALA A 62 12.66 6.48 10.20
C ALA A 62 11.32 5.81 10.53
N THR A 63 10.24 6.58 10.40
CA THR A 63 8.85 6.16 10.63
C THR A 63 8.42 5.03 9.69
N LEU A 64 8.84 5.07 8.42
CA LEU A 64 8.66 3.98 7.46
C LEU A 64 9.51 2.75 7.79
N ARG A 65 10.77 2.94 8.22
CA ARG A 65 11.65 1.82 8.59
C ARG A 65 11.22 1.06 9.84
N MET A 66 10.48 1.72 10.74
CA MET A 66 9.95 1.12 11.97
C MET A 66 8.60 0.40 11.78
N LEU A 67 8.19 0.14 10.53
CA LEU A 67 6.97 -0.60 10.25
C LEU A 67 7.03 -2.02 10.84
N ASN A 68 6.04 -2.34 11.67
CA ASN A 68 5.93 -3.67 12.26
C ASN A 68 5.36 -4.66 11.24
N PRO A 69 5.97 -5.85 11.11
CA PRO A 69 5.47 -6.89 10.22
C PRO A 69 4.16 -7.47 10.72
N ILE A 70 3.19 -7.61 9.82
CA ILE A 70 1.89 -8.23 10.09
C ILE A 70 2.01 -9.73 9.81
N LYS A 71 1.67 -10.55 10.80
CA LYS A 71 1.85 -12.01 10.74
C LYS A 71 0.73 -12.71 9.97
N THR A 72 -0.47 -12.14 10.02
CA THR A 72 -1.73 -12.78 9.63
C THR A 72 -2.44 -11.97 8.57
N SER A 73 -2.79 -12.62 7.46
CA SER A 73 -3.57 -12.03 6.36
C SER A 73 -5.05 -11.82 6.72
N SER A 74 -5.54 -12.44 7.80
CA SER A 74 -6.91 -12.28 8.31
C SER A 74 -7.17 -10.92 8.97
N ASP A 75 -6.12 -10.26 9.49
CA ASP A 75 -6.25 -9.02 10.26
C ASP A 75 -6.34 -7.79 9.34
N THR A 76 -7.48 -7.70 8.66
CA THR A 76 -7.79 -6.60 7.73
C THR A 76 -7.68 -5.22 8.35
N VAL A 77 -7.93 -5.08 9.66
CA VAL A 77 -7.79 -3.80 10.38
C VAL A 77 -6.34 -3.35 10.45
N GLU A 78 -5.41 -4.24 10.75
CA GLU A 78 -3.98 -3.91 10.84
C GLU A 78 -3.39 -3.67 9.45
N LEU A 79 -3.75 -4.50 8.46
CA LEU A 79 -3.33 -4.31 7.07
C LEU A 79 -3.83 -2.96 6.52
N ARG A 80 -5.07 -2.57 6.85
CA ARG A 80 -5.62 -1.27 6.47
C ARG A 80 -4.86 -0.13 7.13
N LYS A 81 -4.53 -0.24 8.42
CA LYS A 81 -3.71 0.77 9.13
C LYS A 81 -2.34 0.91 8.48
N LEU A 82 -1.68 -0.20 8.15
CA LEU A 82 -0.41 -0.22 7.45
C LEU A 82 -0.50 0.51 6.11
N TYR A 83 -1.52 0.21 5.30
CA TYR A 83 -1.72 0.85 4.00
C TYR A 83 -1.87 2.37 4.11
N TYR A 84 -2.78 2.84 4.97
CA TYR A 84 -2.97 4.28 5.16
C TYR A 84 -1.73 4.97 5.72
N TYR A 85 -1.04 4.31 6.65
CA TYR A 85 0.19 4.85 7.21
C TYR A 85 1.26 5.06 6.13
N VAL A 86 1.47 4.07 5.26
CA VAL A 86 2.40 4.19 4.12
C VAL A 86 1.96 5.33 3.19
N LEU A 87 0.69 5.41 2.81
CA LEU A 87 0.18 6.47 1.94
C LEU A 87 0.39 7.88 2.52
N VAL A 88 0.14 8.07 3.82
CA VAL A 88 0.34 9.37 4.49
C VAL A 88 1.81 9.76 4.48
N ASN A 89 2.72 8.81 4.78
CA ASN A 89 4.16 9.07 4.76
C ASN A 89 4.65 9.41 3.34
N ILE A 90 4.22 8.68 2.31
CA ILE A 90 4.56 8.98 0.91
C ILE A 90 4.13 10.41 0.56
N ARG A 91 2.86 10.77 0.83
CA ARG A 91 2.35 12.11 0.55
C ARG A 91 3.11 13.20 1.32
N GLY A 92 3.51 12.90 2.55
CA GLY A 92 4.35 13.79 3.37
C GLY A 92 5.70 14.05 2.72
N ILE A 93 6.38 12.99 2.28
CA ILE A 93 7.67 13.06 1.58
C ILE A 93 7.54 13.82 0.24
N GLU A 94 6.50 13.55 -0.55
CA GLU A 94 6.23 14.25 -1.81
C GLU A 94 6.01 15.76 -1.59
N THR A 95 5.34 16.13 -0.50
CA THR A 95 5.10 17.54 -0.14
C THR A 95 6.41 18.29 0.19
N LEU A 96 7.44 17.58 0.65
CA LEU A 96 8.77 18.17 0.88
C LEU A 96 9.53 18.44 -0.42
N GLY A 97 9.15 17.75 -1.50
CA GLY A 97 9.68 17.89 -2.86
C GLY A 97 10.42 16.67 -3.39
N LEU A 98 10.38 15.52 -2.69
CA LEU A 98 11.03 14.30 -3.12
C LEU A 98 10.16 13.55 -4.12
N LYS A 99 10.80 13.07 -5.20
CA LYS A 99 10.14 12.23 -6.19
C LYS A 99 10.06 10.79 -5.69
N LYS A 100 8.95 10.10 -5.98
CA LYS A 100 8.78 8.68 -5.64
C LYS A 100 9.92 7.80 -6.16
N SER A 101 10.44 8.08 -7.36
CA SER A 101 11.54 7.31 -7.97
C SER A 101 12.79 7.27 -7.09
N SER A 102 13.06 8.30 -6.29
CA SER A 102 14.24 8.37 -5.43
C SER A 102 14.20 7.41 -4.23
N PHE A 103 13.01 7.02 -3.75
CA PHE A 103 12.86 6.16 -2.58
C PHE A 103 12.00 4.91 -2.84
N SER A 104 11.60 4.69 -4.09
CA SER A 104 10.68 3.61 -4.49
C SER A 104 11.22 2.22 -4.11
N SER A 105 12.45 1.91 -4.48
CA SER A 105 13.09 0.61 -4.19
C SER A 105 13.11 0.30 -2.70
N MET A 106 13.63 1.22 -1.88
CA MET A 106 13.67 1.07 -0.43
C MET A 106 12.27 0.86 0.16
N LEU A 107 11.28 1.62 -0.31
CA LEU A 107 9.92 1.52 0.20
C LEU A 107 9.26 0.20 -0.18
N CYS A 108 9.50 -0.31 -1.39
CA CYS A 108 9.09 -1.66 -1.78
C CYS A 108 9.67 -2.71 -0.84
N ASP A 109 10.97 -2.67 -0.58
CA ASP A 109 11.63 -3.65 0.32
C ASP A 109 11.10 -3.58 1.76
N ILE A 110 10.81 -2.38 2.25
CA ILE A 110 10.20 -2.20 3.57
C ILE A 110 8.78 -2.76 3.59
N LEU A 111 7.96 -2.43 2.59
CA LEU A 111 6.57 -2.84 2.54
C LEU A 111 6.44 -4.36 2.36
N LEU A 112 7.22 -4.97 1.48
CA LEU A 112 7.23 -6.42 1.29
C LEU A 112 7.65 -7.17 2.56
N ARG A 113 8.58 -6.63 3.35
CA ARG A 113 8.95 -7.20 4.66
C ARG A 113 7.87 -7.02 5.73
N ALA A 114 7.06 -5.96 5.62
CA ALA A 114 6.00 -5.68 6.59
C ALA A 114 4.71 -6.48 6.30
N LEU A 115 4.54 -6.98 5.08
CA LEU A 115 3.35 -7.71 4.65
C LEU A 115 3.38 -9.20 5.03
N PRO A 116 2.22 -9.84 5.25
CA PRO A 116 2.11 -11.28 5.39
C PRO A 116 2.60 -12.01 4.12
N HIS A 117 3.21 -13.17 4.31
CA HIS A 117 3.81 -13.97 3.23
C HIS A 117 2.83 -14.28 2.08
N ASP A 118 1.57 -14.60 2.38
CA ASP A 118 0.56 -14.94 1.37
C ASP A 118 0.36 -13.81 0.34
N ILE A 119 0.30 -12.57 0.82
CA ILE A 119 0.11 -11.36 0.00
C ILE A 119 1.35 -11.08 -0.85
N VAL A 120 2.54 -11.30 -0.27
CA VAL A 120 3.82 -11.14 -0.98
C VAL A 120 3.95 -12.14 -2.13
N VAL A 121 3.56 -13.40 -1.91
CA VAL A 121 3.54 -14.41 -2.98
C VAL A 121 2.59 -14.00 -4.10
N GLN A 122 1.37 -13.58 -3.78
CA GLN A 122 0.40 -13.10 -4.78
C GLN A 122 0.93 -11.90 -5.59
N TYR A 123 1.63 -10.97 -4.92
CA TYR A 123 2.28 -9.84 -5.59
C TYR A 123 3.30 -10.34 -6.62
N HIS A 124 4.25 -11.18 -6.21
CA HIS A 124 5.27 -11.72 -7.12
C HIS A 124 4.67 -12.53 -8.28
N CYS A 125 3.62 -13.34 -8.01
CA CYS A 125 2.90 -14.07 -9.06
C CYS A 125 2.24 -13.11 -10.08
N THR A 126 1.67 -12.01 -9.60
CA THR A 126 1.01 -11.01 -10.45
C THR A 126 2.03 -10.22 -11.27
N CYS A 127 3.16 -9.83 -10.67
CA CYS A 127 4.26 -9.19 -11.38
C CYS A 127 4.83 -10.11 -12.47
N ALA A 128 5.04 -11.39 -12.18
CA ALA A 128 5.51 -12.36 -13.18
C ALA A 128 4.53 -12.49 -14.36
N ALA A 129 3.22 -12.45 -14.10
CA ALA A 129 2.20 -12.46 -15.16
C ALA A 129 2.22 -11.18 -16.01
N GLN A 130 2.45 -10.01 -15.41
CA GLN A 130 2.49 -8.71 -16.10
C GLN A 130 3.75 -8.51 -16.94
N VAL A 131 4.91 -9.00 -16.48
CA VAL A 131 6.20 -8.96 -17.22
C VAL A 131 6.08 -9.66 -18.58
N THR A 132 5.21 -10.65 -18.71
CA THR A 132 4.99 -11.39 -19.97
C THR A 132 4.05 -10.63 -20.94
N ALA A 133 3.31 -9.62 -20.45
CA ALA A 133 2.30 -8.89 -21.22
C ALA A 133 2.75 -7.47 -21.67
N GLN A 134 3.76 -6.88 -21.02
CA GLN A 134 4.28 -5.55 -21.36
C GLN A 134 5.41 -5.64 -22.40
N ARG A 135 5.04 -5.77 -23.68
CA ARG A 135 5.84 -5.32 -24.82
C ARG A 135 5.09 -4.17 -25.49
N THR A 136 5.18 -2.95 -24.98
CA THR A 136 4.82 -1.75 -25.75
C THR A 136 5.28 -0.48 -25.05
N ASP A 137 5.73 0.45 -25.87
CA ASP A 137 6.36 1.73 -25.58
C ASP A 137 5.47 2.69 -24.75
N ALA A 138 6.01 3.23 -23.65
CA ALA A 138 5.57 4.52 -23.09
C ALA A 138 6.61 5.06 -22.09
N SER A 139 7.07 6.28 -22.34
CA SER A 139 8.10 7.02 -21.61
C SER A 139 7.68 7.53 -20.21
N GLN A 140 7.03 6.69 -19.40
CA GLN A 140 6.78 6.99 -17.99
C GLN A 140 7.64 6.07 -17.13
N GLU A 141 8.45 6.68 -16.27
CA GLU A 141 9.26 6.01 -15.24
C GLU A 141 8.31 5.42 -14.19
N GLU A 142 7.64 4.31 -14.54
CA GLU A 142 6.74 3.58 -13.66
C GLU A 142 7.59 2.96 -12.54
N THR A 143 7.39 3.43 -11.32
CA THR A 143 8.19 2.96 -10.19
C THR A 143 7.57 1.69 -9.57
N ASP A 144 8.37 0.85 -8.93
CA ASP A 144 7.88 -0.39 -8.31
C ASP A 144 6.77 -0.13 -7.28
N VAL A 145 6.86 0.98 -6.54
CA VAL A 145 5.82 1.43 -5.59
C VAL A 145 4.51 1.77 -6.28
N ASP A 146 4.56 2.31 -7.51
CA ASP A 146 3.34 2.63 -8.27
C ASP A 146 2.62 1.35 -8.75
N ARG A 147 3.31 0.20 -8.80
CA ARG A 147 2.69 -1.11 -9.02
C ARG A 147 2.20 -1.77 -7.73
N LEU A 148 3.02 -1.68 -6.68
CA LEU A 148 2.76 -2.33 -5.40
C LEU A 148 1.57 -1.72 -4.63
N LEU A 149 1.43 -0.39 -4.62
CA LEU A 149 0.34 0.26 -3.87
C LEU A 149 -1.05 -0.06 -4.43
N PRO A 150 -1.31 0.03 -5.75
CA PRO A 150 -2.59 -0.39 -6.31
C PRO A 150 -2.88 -1.87 -6.07
N PHE A 151 -1.87 -2.74 -6.24
CA PHE A 151 -2.01 -4.17 -5.95
C PHE A 151 -2.47 -4.37 -4.50
N PHE A 152 -1.75 -3.78 -3.54
CA PHE A 152 -2.06 -3.95 -2.12
C PHE A 152 -3.45 -3.41 -1.76
N GLY A 153 -3.84 -2.27 -2.34
CA GLY A 153 -5.19 -1.72 -2.17
C GLY A 153 -6.30 -2.64 -2.70
N ILE A 154 -6.09 -3.29 -3.85
CA ILE A 154 -7.03 -4.26 -4.42
C ILE A 154 -7.12 -5.51 -3.56
N GLU A 155 -5.98 -6.03 -3.09
CA GLU A 155 -5.94 -7.23 -2.25
C GLU A 155 -6.63 -6.97 -0.91
N LEU A 156 -6.37 -5.82 -0.28
CA LEU A 156 -7.09 -5.37 0.92
C LEU A 156 -8.60 -5.33 0.72
N ALA A 157 -9.07 -4.70 -0.36
CA ALA A 157 -10.49 -4.64 -0.68
C ALA A 157 -11.09 -6.05 -0.92
N SER A 158 -10.29 -6.98 -1.46
CA SER A 158 -10.69 -8.36 -1.69
C SER A 158 -10.79 -9.15 -0.38
N LEU A 159 -9.82 -9.00 0.52
CA LEU A 159 -9.83 -9.58 1.86
C LEU A 159 -10.99 -9.07 2.72
N GLU A 160 -11.34 -7.80 2.61
CA GLU A 160 -12.49 -7.23 3.32
C GLU A 160 -13.81 -7.82 2.82
N LYS A 161 -13.94 -8.01 1.49
CA LYS A 161 -15.12 -8.62 0.87
C LYS A 161 -15.26 -10.12 1.17
N SER A 162 -14.14 -10.85 1.25
CA SER A 162 -14.16 -12.29 1.56
C SER A 162 -14.51 -12.54 3.03
N ASN A 163 -13.99 -11.71 3.94
CA ASN A 163 -14.31 -11.79 5.38
C ASN A 163 -15.78 -11.50 5.70
N PHE A 164 -16.44 -10.63 4.90
CA PHE A 164 -17.88 -10.42 5.05
C PHE A 164 -18.69 -11.70 4.77
N LYS A 165 -18.25 -12.53 3.83
CA LYS A 165 -18.95 -13.77 3.46
C LYS A 165 -18.76 -14.88 4.49
N THR A 166 -17.57 -15.02 5.09
CA THR A 166 -17.31 -16.05 6.11
C THR A 166 -18.08 -15.81 7.41
N SER A 167 -18.26 -14.56 7.82
CA SER A 167 -19.04 -14.23 9.04
C SER A 167 -20.55 -14.51 8.94
N ASN A 168 -21.10 -14.61 7.71
CA ASN A 168 -22.55 -14.81 7.50
C ASN A 168 -22.94 -16.28 7.25
N CYS A 169 -21.96 -17.19 7.08
CA CYS A 169 -22.21 -18.62 6.93
C CYS A 169 -22.09 -19.42 8.25
N GLN A 170 -21.67 -18.78 9.34
CA GLN A 170 -21.40 -19.46 10.63
C GLN A 170 -22.54 -19.34 11.66
N LYS A 171 -23.78 -19.13 11.21
CA LYS A 171 -24.99 -19.10 12.07
C LYS A 171 -26.01 -20.18 11.71
N HIS A 172 -25.57 -21.39 11.44
CA HIS A 172 -26.46 -22.54 11.56
C HIS A 172 -25.69 -23.79 12.00
N ILE A 173 -25.76 -24.09 13.30
CA ILE A 173 -25.70 -25.46 13.79
C ILE A 173 -27.00 -25.68 14.55
N PRO A 174 -27.81 -26.66 14.12
CA PRO A 174 -28.18 -27.68 15.07
C PRO A 174 -28.00 -29.08 14.47
N GLY A 175 -27.55 -30.01 15.32
CA GLY A 175 -27.97 -31.40 15.27
C GLY A 175 -27.29 -32.32 14.25
N HIS A 176 -26.50 -33.25 14.80
CA HIS A 176 -26.42 -34.67 14.41
C HIS A 176 -27.60 -35.14 13.52
N ILE A 177 -27.39 -35.85 12.41
CA ILE A 177 -27.33 -37.33 12.28
C ILE A 177 -26.84 -37.71 10.86
N GLU A 178 -26.13 -38.84 10.82
CA GLU A 178 -25.70 -39.69 9.70
C GLU A 178 -26.30 -39.51 8.29
N GLY A 179 -25.40 -39.55 7.29
CA GLY A 179 -25.53 -40.31 6.03
C GLY A 179 -26.70 -40.00 5.08
N LYS A 180 -26.40 -39.35 3.95
CA LYS A 180 -26.82 -39.69 2.57
C LYS A 180 -26.41 -38.59 1.59
N GLY A 181 -26.11 -38.99 0.36
CA GLY A 181 -25.48 -38.14 -0.64
C GLY A 181 -26.39 -37.18 -1.41
N PHE A 182 -25.69 -36.39 -2.25
CA PHE A 182 -26.12 -35.63 -3.42
C PHE A 182 -26.99 -34.36 -3.19
N TYR A 183 -26.98 -33.26 -3.98
CA TYR A 183 -26.49 -32.91 -5.32
C TYR A 183 -26.06 -31.42 -5.41
N PHE A 184 -25.10 -31.15 -6.30
CA PHE A 184 -24.89 -29.99 -7.21
C PHE A 184 -25.56 -28.61 -6.99
N CYS A 185 -24.74 -27.56 -7.19
CA CYS A 185 -25.08 -26.44 -8.07
C CYS A 185 -23.82 -25.93 -8.79
N ASP A 186 -23.81 -26.11 -10.10
CA ASP A 186 -22.88 -25.57 -11.09
C ASP A 186 -23.48 -24.26 -11.63
N HIS A 187 -22.67 -23.22 -11.85
CA HIS A 187 -22.94 -22.24 -12.91
C HIS A 187 -21.69 -21.43 -13.26
N LYS A 188 -21.00 -21.92 -14.30
CA LYS A 188 -20.45 -21.18 -15.45
C LYS A 188 -19.19 -20.29 -15.29
N THR A 189 -18.09 -20.84 -15.84
CA THR A 189 -17.15 -20.26 -16.83
C THR A 189 -16.23 -19.11 -16.38
N HIS A 190 -14.92 -19.02 -16.65
CA HIS A 190 -14.02 -19.57 -17.69
C HIS A 190 -12.54 -19.47 -17.21
N ARG A 191 -11.77 -20.57 -17.22
CA ARG A 191 -10.57 -20.80 -18.07
C ARG A 191 -9.68 -21.93 -17.50
N PRO A 192 -8.97 -22.68 -18.38
CA PRO A 192 -8.42 -23.98 -18.05
C PRO A 192 -6.94 -23.91 -17.69
N TYR A 193 -6.54 -24.65 -16.65
CA TYR A 193 -5.19 -25.19 -16.54
C TYR A 193 -5.26 -26.66 -16.94
N CYS A 194 -4.83 -26.96 -18.16
CA CYS A 194 -4.63 -28.33 -18.59
C CYS A 194 -3.38 -28.88 -17.89
N THR A 195 -3.57 -29.85 -17.01
CA THR A 195 -2.51 -30.78 -16.62
C THR A 195 -2.96 -32.21 -16.90
N THR A 196 -1.98 -32.99 -17.37
CA THR A 196 -1.91 -34.47 -17.41
C THR A 196 -2.74 -35.25 -18.45
N THR A 197 -2.00 -35.77 -19.43
CA THR A 197 -2.06 -37.12 -20.07
C THR A 197 -3.10 -38.12 -19.59
N PRO A 198 -3.63 -38.96 -20.51
CA PRO A 198 -3.50 -40.41 -20.30
C PRO A 198 -3.25 -41.26 -21.57
N THR A 199 -2.33 -42.22 -21.41
CA THR A 199 -2.36 -43.64 -21.83
C THR A 199 -3.23 -44.13 -23.01
N ARG A 200 -2.53 -44.58 -24.06
CA ARG A 200 -2.34 -46.00 -24.50
C ARG A 200 -3.42 -46.76 -25.36
N TRP A 201 -3.15 -46.81 -26.68
CA TRP A 201 -3.29 -47.94 -27.68
C TRP A 201 -4.71 -48.44 -28.09
N PRO A 202 -4.94 -49.11 -29.27
CA PRO A 202 -3.98 -49.87 -30.12
C PRO A 202 -4.06 -49.76 -31.68
N SER A 203 -2.93 -50.16 -32.31
CA SER A 203 -2.73 -50.96 -33.55
C SER A 203 -3.49 -50.68 -34.86
N ALA A 204 -2.75 -50.30 -35.93
CA ALA A 204 -2.54 -51.12 -37.15
C ALA A 204 -1.63 -50.40 -38.20
N ALA A 205 -0.46 -51.00 -38.48
CA ALA A 205 0.33 -51.18 -39.73
C ALA A 205 0.23 -50.23 -40.96
N PRO A 206 1.10 -50.36 -41.99
CA PRO A 206 2.55 -50.62 -42.02
C PRO A 206 3.32 -49.65 -42.97
N PHE A 207 4.63 -49.47 -42.82
CA PHE A 207 5.50 -49.32 -44.02
C PHE A 207 6.96 -49.64 -43.72
N VAL A 208 7.56 -50.32 -44.70
CA VAL A 208 8.88 -50.91 -44.76
C VAL A 208 9.90 -49.86 -45.21
N SER A 209 11.12 -49.85 -44.63
CA SER A 209 12.36 -49.84 -45.43
C SER A 209 13.60 -50.17 -44.60
N ARG A 210 14.38 -51.11 -45.13
CA ARG A 210 15.81 -51.39 -44.90
C ARG A 210 16.66 -50.12 -45.15
N CYS A 211 17.89 -49.95 -44.67
CA CYS A 211 19.05 -50.86 -44.71
C CYS A 211 20.06 -50.62 -43.57
N ASN A 212 20.84 -51.69 -43.32
CA ASN A 212 22.01 -51.83 -42.46
C ASN A 212 23.27 -51.14 -43.00
N THR A 213 24.23 -50.98 -42.09
CA THR A 213 25.71 -51.05 -42.17
C THR A 213 26.42 -50.63 -43.46
#